data_AF-A0A1B8NXY6-F1
#
_entry.id   AF-A0A1B8NXY6-F1
#
_cell.length_a   1.000
_cell.length_b   1.000
_cell.length_c   1.000
_cell.angle_alpha   90.00
_cell.angle_beta   90.00
_cell.angle_gamma   90.00
#
_symmetry.space_group_name_H-M   'P 1'
#
loop_
_entity.id
_entity.type
_entity.pdbx_description
1 polymer ?
#
loop_
_entity_poly.entity_id
_entity_poly.type
_entity_poly.pdbx_seq_one_letter_code
_entity_poly.pdbx_strand_id
1 'polypeptide(L)'
;MFTEHQQRAPEQPLDQLSASSVEQAQRDGIVAAFEHLSGQYAHLLQSDDVRQGVFRLLEKPSRNGWMANLRRVSEFLAIASAIEHGRQAPDRRSRVAAVDDIPRDAAPSPRSIGEVFLYWLQRGLQEGRLNTNTRGALVHGVEGTWLLVSPGIFRRFCLEHDDLVSDWRDVQQRFQKLGLHRVHEDGTNIHEASLVGVPGRPDRKVKGYLLKEPAALHLPQRNNTVLSLTAGGVS
;
A
#
# COMPACT_ATOMS: atom_id res chain seq x y z
N MET A 1 28.12 -15.09 -56.72
CA MET A 1 28.86 -14.83 -55.48
C MET A 1 28.78 -13.34 -55.20
N PHE A 2 27.97 -12.90 -54.23
CA PHE A 2 28.23 -11.69 -53.44
C PHE A 2 27.36 -11.80 -52.18
N THR A 3 28.00 -12.15 -51.08
CA THR A 3 27.42 -12.24 -49.73
C THR A 3 27.31 -10.83 -49.15
N GLU A 4 26.09 -10.43 -48.80
CA GLU A 4 25.79 -9.20 -48.10
C GLU A 4 26.30 -9.32 -46.64
N HIS A 5 27.48 -8.77 -46.38
CA HIS A 5 28.00 -8.64 -45.02
C HIS A 5 27.33 -7.45 -44.35
N GLN A 6 26.27 -7.72 -43.60
CA GLN A 6 25.68 -6.75 -42.69
C GLN A 6 26.68 -6.44 -41.57
N GLN A 7 27.34 -5.28 -41.67
CA GLN A 7 28.25 -4.76 -40.66
C GLN A 7 27.45 -4.44 -39.39
N ARG A 8 27.57 -5.31 -38.38
CA ARG A 8 27.15 -5.01 -37.02
C ARG A 8 28.03 -3.87 -36.51
N ALA A 9 27.42 -2.76 -36.12
CA ALA A 9 28.13 -1.62 -35.54
C ALA A 9 29.02 -2.08 -34.36
N PRO A 10 30.23 -1.54 -34.20
CA PRO A 10 31.12 -1.93 -33.12
C PRO A 10 30.46 -1.54 -31.79
N GLU A 11 30.09 -2.53 -30.98
CA GLU A 11 29.69 -2.30 -29.60
C GLU A 11 30.90 -1.73 -28.86
N GLN A 12 30.83 -0.44 -28.51
CA GLN A 12 31.92 0.22 -27.81
C GLN A 12 32.07 -0.38 -26.40
N PRO A 13 33.30 -0.68 -25.96
CA PRO A 13 33.57 -1.15 -24.61
C PRO A 13 33.03 -0.16 -23.56
N LEU A 14 32.37 -0.68 -22.52
CA LEU A 14 31.71 0.09 -21.44
C LEU A 14 32.66 1.10 -20.75
N ASP A 15 33.96 0.84 -20.80
CA ASP A 15 35.08 1.62 -20.27
C ASP A 15 35.43 2.87 -21.09
N GLN A 16 34.89 3.04 -22.31
CA GLN A 16 35.16 4.21 -23.18
C GLN A 16 33.98 5.19 -23.28
N LEU A 17 32.87 4.93 -22.58
CA LEU A 17 31.71 5.81 -22.62
C LEU A 17 31.95 7.06 -21.75
N SER A 18 31.73 8.25 -22.32
CA SER A 18 31.75 9.49 -21.55
C SER A 18 30.62 9.50 -20.51
N ALA A 19 30.81 10.23 -19.41
CA ALA A 19 29.80 10.39 -18.36
C ALA A 19 28.44 10.87 -18.93
N SER A 20 28.46 11.72 -19.96
CA SER A 20 27.24 12.19 -20.64
C SER A 20 26.51 11.11 -21.43
N SER A 21 27.22 10.16 -22.06
CA SER A 21 26.60 9.04 -22.78
C SER A 21 25.99 8.02 -21.81
N VAL A 22 26.61 7.80 -20.66
CA VAL A 22 26.06 6.94 -19.60
C VAL A 22 24.79 7.55 -18.99
N GLU A 23 24.79 8.86 -18.72
CA GLU A 23 23.60 9.58 -18.24
C GLU A 23 22.45 9.55 -19.25
N GLN A 24 22.74 9.71 -20.55
CA GLN A 24 21.72 9.66 -21.60
C GLN A 24 21.13 8.26 -21.73
N ALA A 25 21.95 7.21 -21.78
CA ALA A 25 21.46 5.84 -21.82
C ALA A 25 20.61 5.47 -20.59
N GLN A 26 20.97 5.99 -19.40
CA GLN A 26 20.18 5.82 -18.19
C GLN A 26 18.82 6.52 -18.29
N ARG A 27 18.77 7.75 -18.84
CA ARG A 27 17.51 8.47 -19.10
C ARG A 27 16.63 7.72 -20.09
N ASP A 28 17.19 7.26 -21.20
CA ASP A 28 16.46 6.54 -22.23
C ASP A 28 15.88 5.23 -21.68
N GLY A 29 16.66 4.51 -20.86
CA GLY A 29 16.19 3.32 -20.15
C GLY A 29 15.04 3.60 -19.16
N ILE A 30 15.09 4.74 -18.45
CA ILE A 30 14.01 5.16 -17.55
C ILE A 30 12.73 5.48 -18.34
N VAL A 31 12.85 6.20 -19.46
CA VAL A 31 11.73 6.54 -20.33
C VAL A 31 11.10 5.29 -20.92
N ALA A 32 11.90 4.38 -21.50
CA ALA A 32 11.40 3.13 -22.07
C ALA A 32 10.69 2.24 -21.02
N ALA A 33 11.24 2.16 -19.80
CA ALA A 33 10.61 1.41 -18.72
C ALA A 33 9.28 2.05 -18.28
N PHE A 34 9.20 3.38 -18.23
CA PHE A 34 7.96 4.08 -17.92
C PHE A 34 6.90 3.92 -19.03
N GLU A 35 7.29 4.02 -20.30
CA GLU A 35 6.40 3.77 -21.45
C GLU A 35 5.85 2.34 -21.42
N HIS A 36 6.71 1.35 -21.12
CA HIS A 36 6.30 -0.03 -20.98
C HIS A 36 5.27 -0.22 -19.85
N LEU A 37 5.54 0.30 -18.66
CA LEU A 37 4.60 0.25 -17.52
C LEU A 37 3.30 0.98 -17.84
N SER A 38 3.39 2.15 -18.47
CA SER A 38 2.22 2.94 -18.85
C SER A 38 1.36 2.22 -19.88
N GLY A 39 1.97 1.51 -20.83
CA GLY A 39 1.26 0.66 -21.78
C GLY A 39 0.60 -0.53 -21.11
N GLN A 40 1.31 -1.24 -20.23
CA GLN A 40 0.80 -2.40 -19.50
C GLN A 40 -0.39 -2.04 -18.60
N TYR A 41 -0.36 -0.86 -17.98
CA TYR A 41 -1.35 -0.41 -17.00
C TYR A 41 -2.17 0.79 -17.49
N ALA A 42 -2.33 0.97 -18.81
CA ALA A 42 -2.97 2.15 -19.40
C ALA A 42 -4.39 2.41 -18.87
N HIS A 43 -5.15 1.34 -18.62
CA HIS A 43 -6.49 1.41 -18.02
C HIS A 43 -6.46 1.98 -16.59
N LEU A 44 -5.46 1.60 -15.78
CA LEU A 44 -5.30 2.11 -14.42
C LEU A 44 -4.91 3.59 -14.39
N LEU A 45 -4.22 4.09 -15.40
CA LEU A 45 -3.82 5.50 -15.45
C LEU A 45 -4.98 6.45 -15.78
N GLN A 46 -6.21 5.96 -16.00
CA GLN A 46 -7.36 6.83 -16.20
C GLN A 46 -7.83 7.51 -14.89
N SER A 47 -7.59 6.90 -13.73
CA SER A 47 -7.91 7.49 -12.42
C SER A 47 -6.97 8.64 -12.07
N ASP A 48 -7.56 9.74 -11.61
CA ASP A 48 -6.79 10.83 -11.00
C ASP A 48 -6.01 10.36 -9.77
N ASP A 49 -6.55 9.45 -8.97
CA ASP A 49 -5.88 9.00 -7.75
C ASP A 49 -4.69 8.07 -8.04
N VAL A 50 -4.79 7.19 -9.05
CA VAL A 50 -3.65 6.37 -9.50
C VAL A 50 -2.61 7.26 -10.19
N ARG A 51 -3.03 8.19 -11.04
CA ARG A 51 -2.11 9.16 -11.65
C ARG A 51 -1.37 10.00 -10.62
N GLN A 52 -2.07 10.52 -9.62
CA GLN A 52 -1.45 11.24 -8.50
C GLN A 52 -0.55 10.32 -7.66
N GLY A 53 -0.90 9.04 -7.53
CA GLY A 53 -0.06 8.03 -6.90
C GLY A 53 1.26 7.84 -7.66
N VAL A 54 1.19 7.51 -8.94
CA VAL A 54 2.35 7.34 -9.83
C VAL A 54 3.19 8.62 -9.90
N PHE A 55 2.54 9.79 -10.04
CA PHE A 55 3.23 11.07 -10.07
C PHE A 55 4.04 11.31 -8.79
N ARG A 56 3.47 11.07 -7.61
CA ARG A 56 4.21 11.19 -6.34
C ARG A 56 5.41 10.25 -6.26
N LEU A 57 5.32 9.06 -6.87
CA LEU A 57 6.46 8.13 -6.95
C LEU A 57 7.56 8.60 -7.89
N LEU A 58 7.23 9.41 -8.89
CA LEU A 58 8.15 9.89 -9.92
C LEU A 58 8.58 11.35 -9.72
N GLU A 59 7.96 12.09 -8.80
CA GLU A 59 8.19 13.53 -8.62
C GLU A 59 9.67 13.85 -8.32
N LYS A 60 10.35 12.98 -7.55
CA LYS A 60 11.77 13.10 -7.22
C LYS A 60 12.43 11.72 -7.11
N PRO A 61 13.71 11.56 -7.52
CA PRO A 61 14.44 10.31 -7.32
C PRO A 61 14.49 9.97 -5.83
N SER A 62 14.20 8.72 -5.47
CA SER A 62 14.41 8.26 -4.10
C SER A 62 15.90 8.27 -3.75
N ARG A 63 16.22 8.05 -2.47
CA ARG A 63 17.61 7.84 -2.01
C ARG A 63 18.33 6.74 -2.80
N ASN A 64 17.58 5.79 -3.37
CA ASN A 64 18.08 4.65 -4.12
C ASN A 64 18.04 4.87 -5.67
N GLY A 65 17.73 6.09 -6.13
CA GLY A 65 17.74 6.48 -7.53
C GLY A 65 16.45 6.18 -8.33
N TRP A 66 16.44 6.55 -9.61
CA TRP A 66 15.25 6.47 -10.49
C TRP A 66 14.76 5.05 -10.78
N MET A 67 15.65 4.05 -10.83
CA MET A 67 15.24 2.66 -11.05
C MET A 67 14.46 2.08 -9.87
N ALA A 68 14.73 2.55 -8.65
CA ALA A 68 13.90 2.24 -7.50
C ALA A 68 12.50 2.83 -7.71
N ASN A 69 12.38 4.12 -8.07
CA ASN A 69 11.10 4.75 -8.42
C ASN A 69 10.28 3.97 -9.46
N LEU A 70 10.91 3.47 -10.53
CA LEU A 70 10.20 2.66 -11.53
C LEU A 70 9.71 1.31 -10.97
N ARG A 71 10.51 0.63 -10.15
CA ARG A 71 10.05 -0.59 -9.46
C ARG A 71 8.84 -0.29 -8.57
N ARG A 72 8.86 0.85 -7.87
CA ARG A 72 7.77 1.31 -6.99
C ARG A 72 6.49 1.61 -7.76
N VAL A 73 6.61 2.28 -8.92
CA VAL A 73 5.49 2.49 -9.84
C VAL A 73 4.92 1.16 -10.31
N SER A 74 5.79 0.20 -10.66
CA SER A 74 5.37 -1.14 -11.06
C SER A 74 4.63 -1.88 -9.93
N GLU A 75 5.16 -1.87 -8.69
CA GLU A 75 4.50 -2.50 -7.54
C GLU A 75 3.17 -1.83 -7.19
N PHE A 76 3.13 -0.50 -7.19
CA PHE A 76 1.89 0.26 -6.97
C PHE A 76 0.83 -0.09 -8.02
N LEU A 77 1.20 -0.10 -9.30
CA LEU A 77 0.30 -0.45 -10.40
C LEU A 77 -0.09 -1.93 -10.37
N ALA A 78 0.81 -2.83 -9.99
CA ALA A 78 0.51 -4.25 -9.83
C ALA A 78 -0.49 -4.50 -8.69
N ILE A 79 -0.33 -3.80 -7.55
CA ILE A 79 -1.29 -3.86 -6.45
C ILE A 79 -2.63 -3.28 -6.91
N ALA A 80 -2.64 -2.10 -7.53
CA ALA A 80 -3.85 -1.47 -8.06
C ALA A 80 -4.57 -2.38 -9.08
N SER A 81 -3.83 -3.06 -9.95
CA SER A 81 -4.36 -4.04 -10.91
C SER A 81 -4.92 -5.28 -10.24
N ALA A 82 -4.21 -5.86 -9.27
CA ALA A 82 -4.64 -7.04 -8.53
C ALA A 82 -5.97 -6.76 -7.81
N ILE A 83 -6.01 -5.61 -7.14
CA ILE A 83 -7.18 -5.03 -6.50
C ILE A 83 -8.35 -4.85 -7.50
N GLU A 84 -8.14 -4.22 -8.67
CA GLU A 84 -9.15 -4.04 -9.72
C GLU A 84 -9.77 -5.37 -10.16
N HIS A 85 -8.95 -6.39 -10.35
CA HIS A 85 -9.38 -7.69 -10.85
C HIS A 85 -9.80 -8.69 -9.75
N GLY A 86 -9.89 -8.26 -8.48
CA GLY A 86 -10.17 -9.16 -7.35
C GLY A 86 -9.11 -10.26 -7.15
N ARG A 87 -7.92 -10.11 -7.73
CA ARG A 87 -6.81 -11.07 -7.66
C ARG A 87 -5.86 -10.71 -6.51
N GLN A 88 -5.28 -11.72 -5.88
CA GLN A 88 -4.16 -11.51 -4.95
C GLN A 88 -2.89 -11.17 -5.76
N ALA A 89 -2.15 -10.15 -5.32
CA ALA A 89 -0.84 -9.78 -5.87
C ALA A 89 0.09 -11.00 -5.94
N PRO A 90 0.99 -11.09 -6.93
CA PRO A 90 1.81 -12.28 -7.12
C PRO A 90 2.75 -12.49 -5.92
N ASP A 91 2.38 -13.44 -5.07
CA ASP A 91 3.26 -14.00 -4.07
C ASP A 91 4.42 -14.72 -4.79
N ARG A 92 5.65 -14.43 -4.36
CA ARG A 92 6.87 -15.02 -4.94
C ARG A 92 7.02 -16.51 -4.62
N ARG A 93 6.10 -17.13 -3.88
CA ARG A 93 6.07 -18.59 -3.68
C ARG A 93 4.65 -19.08 -3.42
N SER A 94 3.95 -19.52 -4.47
CA SER A 94 3.41 -20.89 -4.59
C SER A 94 2.18 -20.97 -5.53
N ARG A 95 2.25 -21.99 -6.40
CA ARG A 95 1.15 -22.68 -7.12
C ARG A 95 0.14 -23.17 -6.06
N VAL A 96 -1.19 -23.18 -6.20
CA VAL A 96 -2.07 -23.81 -7.21
C VAL A 96 -3.53 -23.30 -7.05
N ALA A 97 -4.29 -23.40 -8.15
CA ALA A 97 -5.73 -23.69 -8.29
C ALA A 97 -6.77 -22.55 -8.33
N ALA A 98 -7.62 -22.65 -9.35
CA ALA A 98 -8.63 -21.73 -9.84
C ALA A 98 -9.99 -21.88 -9.15
N VAL A 99 -10.85 -20.87 -9.31
CA VAL A 99 -12.31 -21.04 -9.42
C VAL A 99 -12.92 -19.87 -10.20
N ASP A 100 -13.82 -20.21 -11.11
CA ASP A 100 -14.53 -19.37 -12.07
C ASP A 100 -15.75 -18.63 -11.49
N ASP A 101 -16.21 -17.64 -12.29
CA ASP A 101 -17.49 -16.93 -12.36
C ASP A 101 -17.87 -15.83 -11.33
N ILE A 102 -17.72 -14.55 -11.75
CA ILE A 102 -18.58 -13.43 -11.35
C ILE A 102 -18.80 -12.46 -12.56
N PRO A 103 -20.03 -11.96 -12.79
CA PRO A 103 -20.39 -11.08 -13.92
C PRO A 103 -19.61 -9.77 -13.99
N ARG A 104 -19.31 -9.39 -15.25
CA ARG A 104 -18.56 -8.21 -15.66
C ARG A 104 -19.53 -7.03 -15.82
N ASP A 105 -19.73 -6.23 -14.78
CA ASP A 105 -20.16 -4.83 -14.93
C ASP A 105 -19.95 -4.00 -13.65
N ALA A 106 -18.74 -3.49 -13.52
CA ALA A 106 -18.38 -2.18 -12.98
C ALA A 106 -16.87 -2.07 -13.23
N ALA A 107 -16.44 -1.36 -14.27
CA ALA A 107 -15.02 -1.06 -14.44
C ALA A 107 -14.54 -0.37 -13.16
N PRO A 108 -13.64 -0.96 -12.36
CA PRO A 108 -13.26 -0.37 -11.10
C PRO A 108 -12.41 0.86 -11.41
N SER A 109 -12.83 2.01 -10.89
CA SER A 109 -11.98 3.21 -10.93
C SER A 109 -10.60 2.84 -10.38
N PRO A 110 -9.52 3.24 -11.05
CA PRO A 110 -8.19 2.86 -10.57
C PRO A 110 -7.91 3.45 -9.17
N ARG A 111 -7.34 2.63 -8.29
CA ARG A 111 -7.46 2.77 -6.83
C ARG A 111 -6.36 3.63 -6.16
N SER A 112 -6.73 4.46 -5.19
CA SER A 112 -5.92 5.42 -4.43
C SER A 112 -4.91 4.76 -3.48
N ILE A 113 -3.93 5.54 -2.97
CA ILE A 113 -2.98 5.05 -1.95
C ILE A 113 -3.66 4.58 -0.66
N GLY A 114 -4.87 5.09 -0.34
CA GLY A 114 -5.66 4.60 0.78
C GLY A 114 -6.10 3.15 0.56
N GLU A 115 -6.48 2.80 -0.67
CA GLU A 115 -6.89 1.44 -1.04
C GLU A 115 -5.70 0.50 -1.11
N VAL A 116 -4.54 0.98 -1.57
CA VAL A 116 -3.27 0.23 -1.49
C VAL A 116 -2.90 -0.07 -0.04
N PHE A 117 -3.02 0.91 0.87
CA PHE A 117 -2.82 0.68 2.30
C PHE A 117 -3.81 -0.35 2.86
N LEU A 118 -5.09 -0.25 2.52
CA LEU A 118 -6.10 -1.20 2.99
C LEU A 118 -5.80 -2.62 2.51
N TYR A 119 -5.40 -2.78 1.25
CA TYR A 119 -5.00 -4.06 0.70
C TYR A 119 -3.76 -4.63 1.41
N TRP A 120 -2.71 -3.82 1.63
CA TRP A 120 -1.55 -4.22 2.42
C TRP A 120 -1.92 -4.67 3.83
N LEU A 121 -2.86 -3.95 4.47
CA LEU A 121 -3.34 -4.25 5.81
C LEU A 121 -4.06 -5.61 5.83
N GLN A 122 -5.03 -5.80 4.94
CA GLN A 122 -5.79 -7.05 4.81
C GLN A 122 -4.87 -8.25 4.54
N ARG A 123 -3.96 -8.11 3.56
CA ARG A 123 -2.97 -9.16 3.23
C ARG A 123 -2.05 -9.47 4.39
N GLY A 124 -1.48 -8.45 5.03
CA GLY A 124 -0.58 -8.64 6.16
C GLY A 124 -1.24 -9.37 7.33
N LEU A 125 -2.53 -9.11 7.56
CA LEU A 125 -3.32 -9.81 8.57
C LEU A 125 -3.61 -11.26 8.18
N GLN A 126 -3.99 -11.52 6.93
CA GLN A 126 -4.27 -12.87 6.42
C GLN A 126 -3.01 -13.76 6.41
N GLU A 127 -1.86 -13.19 6.05
CA GLU A 127 -0.56 -13.87 6.01
C GLU A 127 0.09 -14.00 7.40
N GLY A 128 -0.47 -13.37 8.43
CA GLY A 128 0.09 -13.35 9.78
C GLY A 128 1.34 -12.47 9.95
N ARG A 129 1.71 -11.68 8.94
CA ARG A 129 2.78 -10.67 9.01
C ARG A 129 2.44 -9.53 9.96
N LEU A 130 1.15 -9.17 10.04
CA LEU A 130 0.61 -8.22 11.02
C LEU A 130 -0.15 -9.00 12.09
N ASN A 131 0.35 -8.97 13.32
CA ASN A 131 -0.31 -9.63 14.44
C ASN A 131 -1.52 -8.81 14.93
N THR A 132 -2.56 -9.50 15.40
CA THR A 132 -3.69 -8.92 16.10
C THR A 132 -3.67 -9.30 17.58
N ASN A 133 -4.20 -8.44 18.45
CA ASN A 133 -4.45 -8.75 19.87
C ASN A 133 -3.23 -9.22 20.70
N THR A 134 -2.02 -9.05 20.20
CA THR A 134 -0.79 -9.30 20.95
C THR A 134 -0.21 -7.99 21.50
N ARG A 135 0.74 -8.11 22.42
CA ARG A 135 1.45 -6.95 22.96
C ARG A 135 2.21 -6.24 21.83
N GLY A 136 1.87 -4.98 21.59
CA GLY A 136 2.49 -4.17 20.53
C GLY A 136 1.89 -4.38 19.14
N ALA A 137 0.81 -5.17 19.02
CA ALA A 137 0.04 -5.24 17.79
C ALA A 137 -0.47 -3.85 17.38
N LEU A 138 -0.56 -3.63 16.06
CA LEU A 138 -1.07 -2.38 15.50
C LEU A 138 -2.55 -2.47 15.12
N VAL A 139 -3.15 -3.65 15.31
CA VAL A 139 -4.55 -3.95 15.05
C VAL A 139 -5.10 -4.72 16.25
N HIS A 140 -6.20 -4.22 16.81
CA HIS A 140 -6.86 -4.84 17.95
C HIS A 140 -8.35 -5.00 17.69
N GLY A 141 -8.94 -6.12 18.07
CA GLY A 141 -10.39 -6.22 18.16
C GLY A 141 -10.88 -5.56 19.44
N VAL A 142 -11.92 -4.75 19.37
CA VAL A 142 -12.56 -4.13 20.53
C VAL A 142 -14.03 -3.92 20.23
N GLU A 143 -14.89 -4.29 21.19
CA GLU A 143 -16.36 -4.11 21.12
C GLU A 143 -16.99 -4.52 19.78
N GLY A 144 -16.56 -5.67 19.24
CA GLY A 144 -17.14 -6.27 18.04
C GLY A 144 -16.63 -5.68 16.71
N THR A 145 -15.65 -4.77 16.74
CA THR A 145 -14.99 -4.24 15.54
C THR A 145 -13.47 -4.18 15.72
N TRP A 146 -12.76 -3.52 14.82
CA TRP A 146 -11.31 -3.38 14.80
C TRP A 146 -10.86 -1.94 15.06
N LEU A 147 -9.88 -1.80 15.94
CA LEU A 147 -9.11 -0.58 16.19
C LEU A 147 -7.77 -0.66 15.46
N LEU A 148 -7.53 0.27 14.54
CA LEU A 148 -6.25 0.45 13.85
C LEU A 148 -5.41 1.47 14.62
N VAL A 149 -4.32 1.03 15.26
CA VAL A 149 -3.52 1.87 16.15
C VAL A 149 -2.79 2.96 15.38
N SER A 150 -3.08 4.22 15.70
CA SER A 150 -2.58 5.39 14.99
C SER A 150 -1.57 6.17 15.83
N PRO A 151 -0.51 6.73 15.21
CA PRO A 151 -0.15 6.63 13.80
C PRO A 151 0.71 5.40 13.48
N GLY A 152 0.84 4.46 14.42
CA GLY A 152 1.73 3.30 14.32
C GLY A 152 1.52 2.45 13.07
N ILE A 153 0.27 2.15 12.71
CA ILE A 153 -0.06 1.35 11.53
C ILE A 153 0.37 2.02 10.22
N PHE A 154 0.18 3.33 10.10
CA PHE A 154 0.57 4.09 8.90
C PHE A 154 2.09 4.24 8.80
N ARG A 155 2.76 4.49 9.93
CA ARG A 155 4.22 4.47 9.97
C ARG A 155 4.79 3.12 9.60
N ARG A 156 4.15 2.03 10.03
CA ARG A 156 4.59 0.68 9.66
C ARG A 156 4.44 0.43 8.16
N PHE A 157 3.32 0.85 7.57
CA PHE A 157 3.14 0.81 6.12
C PHE A 157 4.24 1.60 5.39
N CYS A 158 4.47 2.86 5.78
CA CYS A 158 5.53 3.69 5.22
C CYS A 158 6.94 3.17 5.50
N LEU A 159 7.17 2.34 6.52
CA LEU A 159 8.47 1.73 6.75
C LEU A 159 8.70 0.54 5.81
N GLU A 160 7.66 -0.24 5.53
CA GLU A 160 7.72 -1.35 4.58
C GLU A 160 7.67 -0.88 3.12
N HIS A 161 7.27 0.38 2.92
CA HIS A 161 7.18 1.05 1.63
C HIS A 161 7.76 2.47 1.76
N ASP A 162 8.95 2.58 2.34
CA ASP A 162 9.69 3.86 2.48
C ASP A 162 10.00 4.46 1.11
N ASP A 163 10.27 3.54 0.19
CA ASP A 163 10.21 3.62 -1.23
C ASP A 163 8.75 3.62 -1.75
N LEU A 164 7.73 4.24 -1.16
CA LEU A 164 6.42 4.43 -1.83
C LEU A 164 5.79 5.69 -1.33
N VAL A 165 5.74 5.83 0.00
CA VAL A 165 5.22 7.01 0.66
C VAL A 165 6.09 7.29 1.88
N SER A 166 6.71 8.47 1.90
CA SER A 166 7.57 8.87 3.01
C SER A 166 6.80 9.52 4.16
N ASP A 167 5.63 10.12 3.90
CA ASP A 167 4.79 10.73 4.93
C ASP A 167 3.57 9.85 5.25
N TRP A 168 3.56 9.30 6.46
CA TRP A 168 2.42 8.54 6.98
C TRP A 168 1.13 9.37 7.06
N ARG A 169 1.22 10.70 7.12
CA ARG A 169 0.06 11.59 7.11
C ARG A 169 -0.71 11.52 5.81
N ASP A 170 -0.02 11.39 4.68
CA ASP A 170 -0.65 11.24 3.37
C ASP A 170 -1.46 9.95 3.29
N VAL A 171 -0.87 8.85 3.78
CA VAL A 171 -1.54 7.55 3.82
C VAL A 171 -2.77 7.62 4.73
N GLN A 172 -2.62 8.23 5.90
CA GLN A 172 -3.71 8.41 6.86
C GLN A 172 -4.87 9.24 6.29
N GLN A 173 -4.58 10.38 5.64
CA GLN A 173 -5.61 11.20 4.99
C GLN A 173 -6.34 10.43 3.88
N ARG A 174 -5.61 9.64 3.10
CA ARG A 174 -6.19 8.89 1.98
C ARG A 174 -6.99 7.68 2.46
N PHE A 175 -6.56 7.04 3.56
CA PHE A 175 -7.38 6.07 4.27
C PHE A 175 -8.67 6.71 4.83
N GLN A 176 -8.57 7.91 5.42
CA GLN A 176 -9.75 8.62 5.92
C GLN A 176 -10.77 8.89 4.81
N LYS A 177 -10.32 9.26 3.61
CA LYS A 177 -11.19 9.47 2.44
C LYS A 177 -11.97 8.22 2.01
N LEU A 178 -11.54 7.01 2.39
CA LEU A 178 -12.31 5.79 2.14
C LEU A 178 -13.57 5.67 3.01
N GLY A 179 -13.68 6.47 4.07
CA GLY A 179 -14.88 6.50 4.92
C GLY A 179 -15.16 5.22 5.71
N LEU A 180 -14.17 4.31 5.84
CA LEU A 180 -14.31 3.02 6.54
C LEU A 180 -14.23 3.13 8.07
N HIS A 181 -13.78 4.27 8.59
CA HIS A 181 -13.62 4.52 10.01
C HIS A 181 -14.83 5.24 10.61
N ARG A 182 -15.09 5.04 11.89
CA ARG A 182 -16.12 5.76 12.65
C ARG A 182 -15.64 7.18 12.98
N VAL A 183 -16.57 8.12 12.91
CA VAL A 183 -16.37 9.52 13.26
C VAL A 183 -17.27 9.82 14.46
N HIS A 184 -16.75 10.50 15.46
CA HIS A 184 -17.50 11.01 16.61
C HIS A 184 -18.45 12.13 16.18
N GLU A 185 -19.41 12.45 17.04
CA GLU A 185 -20.36 13.57 16.80
C GLU A 185 -19.66 14.92 16.67
N ASP A 186 -18.53 15.10 17.37
CA ASP A 186 -17.68 16.29 17.32
C ASP A 186 -16.80 16.38 16.05
N GLY A 187 -16.92 15.41 15.13
CA GLY A 187 -16.14 15.34 13.89
C GLY A 187 -14.75 14.75 14.04
N THR A 188 -14.32 14.36 15.25
CA THR A 188 -13.05 13.66 15.45
C THR A 188 -13.14 12.19 15.06
N ASN A 189 -12.03 11.57 14.69
CA ASN A 189 -11.99 10.19 14.18
C ASN A 189 -10.97 9.27 14.88
N ILE A 190 -10.33 9.76 15.93
CA ILE A 190 -9.41 8.98 16.75
C ILE A 190 -10.12 8.56 18.03
N HIS A 191 -10.35 7.25 18.14
CA HIS A 191 -10.96 6.61 19.30
C HIS A 191 -9.88 6.20 20.29
N GLU A 192 -10.20 6.22 21.57
CA GLU A 192 -9.33 5.77 22.66
C GLU A 192 -9.88 4.46 23.25
N ALA A 193 -8.99 3.47 23.41
CA ALA A 193 -9.26 2.24 24.12
C ALA A 193 -8.35 2.14 25.34
N SER A 194 -8.93 1.78 26.49
CA SER A 194 -8.21 1.50 27.73
C SER A 194 -7.79 0.04 27.75
N LEU A 195 -6.49 -0.18 27.97
CA LEU A 195 -5.91 -1.48 28.28
C LEU A 195 -5.92 -1.63 29.79
N VAL A 196 -6.75 -2.56 30.29
CA VAL A 196 -6.82 -2.89 31.71
C VAL A 196 -5.42 -3.27 32.19
N GLY A 197 -4.89 -2.45 33.09
CA GLY A 197 -3.59 -2.67 33.68
C GLY A 197 -3.56 -3.92 34.56
N VAL A 198 -2.34 -4.40 34.86
CA VAL A 198 -2.15 -5.27 36.02
C VAL A 198 -2.53 -4.51 37.30
N PRO A 199 -3.10 -5.18 38.32
CA PRO A 199 -3.47 -4.53 39.57
C PRO A 199 -2.31 -3.69 40.14
N GLY A 200 -2.59 -2.44 40.48
CA GLY A 200 -1.59 -1.48 40.97
C GLY A 200 -0.81 -0.70 39.91
N ARG A 201 -1.17 -0.83 38.62
CA ARG A 201 -0.67 0.05 37.55
C ARG A 201 -1.81 0.78 36.85
N PRO A 202 -1.61 2.03 36.42
CA PRO A 202 -2.62 2.75 35.66
C PRO A 202 -2.85 2.06 34.31
N ASP A 203 -4.11 2.10 33.87
CA ASP A 203 -4.50 1.63 32.55
C ASP A 203 -3.70 2.35 31.46
N ARG A 204 -3.32 1.61 30.43
CA ARG A 204 -2.65 2.19 29.27
C ARG A 204 -3.67 2.55 28.23
N LYS A 205 -3.53 3.71 27.61
CA LYS A 205 -4.42 4.18 26.55
C LYS A 205 -3.82 3.85 25.18
N VAL A 206 -4.63 3.30 24.29
CA VAL A 206 -4.30 3.06 22.90
C VAL A 206 -5.25 3.88 22.04
N LYS A 207 -4.69 4.63 21.08
CA LYS A 207 -5.48 5.50 20.20
C LYS A 207 -5.46 4.99 18.77
N GLY A 208 -6.58 5.10 18.06
CA GLY A 208 -6.67 4.58 16.72
C GLY A 208 -7.98 4.86 16.00
N TYR A 209 -8.07 4.39 14.76
CA TYR A 209 -9.30 4.44 13.99
C TYR A 209 -10.12 3.20 14.30
N LEU A 210 -11.37 3.41 14.74
CA LEU A 210 -12.32 2.31 14.90
C LEU A 210 -13.02 2.08 13.55
N LEU A 211 -12.98 0.85 13.04
CA LEU A 211 -13.68 0.52 11.79
C LEU A 211 -15.19 0.48 12.01
N LYS A 212 -15.95 0.92 11.00
CA LYS A 212 -17.42 0.83 11.02
C LYS A 212 -17.85 -0.64 11.13
N GLU A 213 -17.32 -1.45 10.22
CA GLU A 213 -17.66 -2.86 10.05
C GLU A 213 -16.46 -3.78 10.33
N PRO A 214 -16.64 -4.88 11.08
CA PRO A 214 -15.56 -5.86 11.31
C PRO A 214 -15.14 -6.59 10.03
N ALA A 215 -16.04 -6.71 9.06
CA ALA A 215 -15.80 -7.36 7.78
C ALA A 215 -14.74 -6.63 6.93
N ALA A 216 -14.46 -5.35 7.20
CA ALA A 216 -13.52 -4.54 6.43
C ALA A 216 -12.09 -5.08 6.38
N LEU A 217 -11.69 -5.97 7.31
CA LEU A 217 -10.35 -6.58 7.32
C LEU A 217 -10.31 -8.00 6.76
N HIS A 218 -11.44 -8.57 6.33
CA HIS A 218 -11.54 -9.94 5.79
C HIS A 218 -10.86 -11.00 6.71
N LEU A 219 -11.00 -10.83 8.02
CA LEU A 219 -10.44 -11.70 9.05
C LEU A 219 -11.50 -11.96 10.12
N PRO A 220 -11.61 -13.19 10.69
CA PRO A 220 -12.59 -13.48 11.74
C PRO A 220 -12.42 -12.57 12.97
N GLN A 221 -13.46 -11.80 13.31
CA GLN A 221 -13.40 -10.84 14.41
C GLN A 221 -13.19 -11.54 15.76
N ARG A 222 -12.21 -11.05 16.52
CA ARG A 222 -11.96 -11.47 17.91
C ARG A 222 -11.62 -10.25 18.76
N ASN A 223 -12.40 -10.00 19.81
CA ASN A 223 -12.10 -8.96 20.78
C ASN A 223 -10.82 -9.28 21.57
N ASN A 224 -10.04 -8.24 21.83
CA ASN A 224 -8.98 -8.28 22.83
C ASN A 224 -9.63 -8.14 24.22
N THR A 225 -9.54 -9.17 25.05
CA THR A 225 -10.24 -9.24 26.36
C THR A 225 -9.77 -8.21 27.37
N VAL A 226 -8.58 -7.63 27.17
CA VAL A 226 -8.01 -6.61 28.05
C VAL A 226 -8.21 -5.19 27.52
N LEU A 227 -8.87 -5.00 26.37
CA LEU A 227 -9.20 -3.68 25.83
C LEU A 227 -10.71 -3.41 25.91
N SER A 228 -11.05 -2.20 26.34
CA SER A 228 -12.39 -1.62 26.26
C SER A 228 -12.32 -0.22 25.68
N LEU A 229 -13.38 0.24 24.99
CA LEU A 229 -13.41 1.62 24.53
C LEU A 229 -13.59 2.54 25.75
N THR A 230 -12.81 3.61 25.79
CA THR A 230 -13.08 4.68 26.75
C THR A 230 -14.31 5.43 26.24
N ALA A 231 -15.39 5.48 27.02
CA ALA A 231 -16.56 6.27 26.67
C ALA A 231 -16.09 7.70 26.36
N GLY A 232 -16.29 8.15 25.12
CA GLY A 232 -16.02 9.53 24.74
C GLY A 232 -16.83 10.40 25.68
N GLY A 233 -16.13 11.20 26.49
CA GLY A 233 -16.78 12.08 27.46
C GLY A 233 -17.69 13.04 26.72
N VAL A 234 -18.99 12.76 26.74
CA VAL A 234 -20.01 13.78 26.53
C VAL A 234 -19.99 14.57 27.84
N SER A 235 -19.38 15.75 27.80
CA SER A 235 -19.58 16.80 28.80
C SER A 235 -20.41 17.90 28.17
#